data_AF-A0A1I7A3L7-F1
#
_entry.id   AF-A0A1I7A3L7-F1
#
_cell.length_a   1.000
_cell.length_b   1.000
_cell.length_c   1.000
_cell.angle_alpha   90.00
_cell.angle_beta   90.00
_cell.angle_gamma   90.00
#
_symmetry.space_group_name_H-M   'P 1'
#
loop_
_entity.id
_entity.type
_entity.pdbx_description
1 polymer ?
#
loop_
_entity_poly.entity_id
_entity_poly.type
_entity_poly.pdbx_seq_one_letter_code
_entity_poly.pdbx_strand_id
1 'polypeptide(L)'
;MPVAVVVPVSPRLPGLLGPAGWAALADRPLAALPGAAATADVLRAAGREVADVLDADAAAALPGAVAVLAGPGEAVPGAPVVEGTPEPPGAGLLDVVTVMDRLRSPGGCPWDAEQTHSSLRGYLLEEAHEAYDAIVDDDPVAMREELGDVLLQVVFHARVAAEAGPDRRFDVDDVAGELVEKLVRRHPHVFGDAGPRDVAGVEAGWEEIKKAEKQRRSPTEGVSRSQPATAWGTALVRRAARAGFPTPEPAELGSSSPEELGERLLAVVAAAAQRGWDAEDALREAVRRYAGELDAEAYRRSVD
;
A
#
# COMPACT_ATOMS: atom_id res chain seq x y z
N MET A 1 30.95 -3.21 39.55
CA MET A 1 29.86 -2.40 38.96
C MET A 1 28.89 -3.37 38.32
N PRO A 2 27.64 -3.45 38.79
CA PRO A 2 26.60 -4.21 38.13
C PRO A 2 26.25 -3.41 36.88
N VAL A 3 26.52 -3.94 35.70
CA VAL A 3 26.15 -3.24 34.48
C VAL A 3 25.30 -4.20 33.69
N ALA A 4 24.01 -4.24 34.08
CA ALA A 4 22.99 -4.77 33.21
C ALA A 4 23.12 -4.09 31.85
N VAL A 5 22.99 -4.84 30.76
CA VAL A 5 22.92 -4.28 29.41
C VAL A 5 21.48 -4.31 28.96
N VAL A 6 21.00 -3.23 28.38
CA VAL A 6 19.66 -3.20 27.78
C VAL A 6 19.78 -3.59 26.32
N VAL A 7 18.93 -4.52 25.89
CA VAL A 7 18.84 -4.93 24.49
C VAL A 7 17.40 -4.63 24.03
N PRO A 8 17.18 -3.55 23.27
CA PRO A 8 15.88 -3.23 22.72
C PRO A 8 15.43 -4.31 21.74
N VAL A 9 14.16 -4.73 21.86
CA VAL A 9 13.54 -5.75 21.01
C VAL A 9 12.22 -5.25 20.44
N SER A 10 11.86 -5.76 19.26
CA SER A 10 10.57 -5.44 18.65
C SER A 10 9.48 -6.39 19.18
N PRO A 11 8.34 -5.88 19.67
CA PRO A 11 7.18 -6.70 19.97
C PRO A 11 6.54 -7.27 18.69
N ARG A 12 6.78 -6.64 17.53
CA ARG A 12 6.26 -7.05 16.22
C ARG A 12 7.08 -8.14 15.56
N LEU A 13 8.37 -8.19 15.87
CA LEU A 13 9.33 -9.15 15.33
C LEU A 13 10.02 -9.89 16.50
N PRO A 14 9.28 -10.67 17.31
CA PRO A 14 9.83 -11.28 18.50
C PRO A 14 10.95 -12.27 18.14
N GLY A 15 12.09 -12.13 18.82
CA GLY A 15 13.28 -12.94 18.57
C GLY A 15 14.17 -12.47 17.41
N LEU A 16 13.80 -11.42 16.68
CA LEU A 16 14.67 -10.83 15.66
C LEU A 16 15.73 -9.93 16.31
N LEU A 17 16.96 -10.42 16.36
CA LEU A 17 18.13 -9.69 16.86
C LEU A 17 19.20 -9.59 15.77
N GLY A 18 19.82 -8.42 15.66
CA GLY A 18 21.04 -8.21 14.90
C GLY A 18 22.24 -8.87 15.58
N PRO A 19 23.42 -8.88 14.92
CA PRO A 19 24.61 -9.54 15.45
C PRO A 19 25.03 -9.03 16.83
N ALA A 20 24.93 -7.72 17.08
CA ALA A 20 25.26 -7.12 18.37
C ALA A 20 24.29 -7.54 19.48
N GLY A 21 22.98 -7.59 19.18
CA GLY A 21 21.96 -8.12 20.07
C GLY A 21 22.25 -9.57 20.45
N TRP A 22 22.46 -10.45 19.47
CA TRP A 22 22.79 -11.85 19.74
C TRP A 22 24.07 -12.02 20.57
N ALA A 23 25.11 -11.23 20.28
CA ALA A 23 26.34 -11.23 21.06
C ALA A 23 26.11 -10.75 22.52
N ALA A 24 25.23 -9.77 22.74
CA ALA A 24 24.87 -9.31 24.07
C ALA A 24 24.12 -10.38 24.89
N LEU A 25 23.35 -11.25 24.22
CA LEU A 25 22.58 -12.32 24.85
C LEU A 25 23.38 -13.60 25.10
N ALA A 26 24.50 -13.84 24.40
CA ALA A 26 25.13 -15.17 24.32
C ALA A 26 25.61 -15.72 25.68
N ASP A 27 26.30 -14.91 26.48
CA ASP A 27 26.98 -15.35 27.71
C ASP A 27 26.44 -14.69 28.98
N ARG A 28 25.16 -14.27 28.95
CA ARG A 28 24.54 -13.51 30.05
C ARG A 28 23.24 -14.16 30.52
N PRO A 29 22.93 -14.13 31.83
CA PRO A 29 21.57 -14.33 32.30
C PRO A 29 20.64 -13.34 31.60
N LEU A 30 19.44 -13.79 31.25
CA LEU A 30 18.46 -12.98 30.53
C LEU A 30 17.33 -12.58 31.47
N ALA A 31 16.92 -11.33 31.35
CA ALA A 31 15.75 -10.81 32.00
C ALA A 31 14.90 -10.03 30.98
N ALA A 32 13.58 -9.98 31.15
CA ALA A 32 12.68 -9.28 30.23
C ALA A 32 11.76 -8.34 30.99
N LEU A 33 11.69 -7.10 30.51
CA LEU A 33 10.64 -6.17 30.90
C LEU A 33 9.31 -6.52 30.21
N PRO A 34 8.17 -6.00 30.69
CA PRO A 34 6.86 -6.35 30.15
C PRO A 34 6.74 -6.10 28.64
N GLY A 35 7.33 -5.03 28.11
CA GLY A 35 7.35 -4.72 26.68
C GLY A 35 8.13 -5.71 25.82
N ALA A 36 8.96 -6.57 26.42
CA ALA A 36 9.75 -7.59 25.74
C ALA A 36 9.19 -9.02 25.89
N ALA A 37 8.00 -9.19 26.48
CA ALA A 37 7.43 -10.50 26.80
C ALA A 37 7.38 -11.46 25.60
N ALA A 38 6.96 -10.98 24.42
CA ALA A 38 6.89 -11.82 23.22
C ALA A 38 8.26 -12.38 22.80
N THR A 39 9.33 -11.58 22.92
CA THR A 39 10.70 -12.05 22.66
C THR A 39 11.15 -13.02 23.77
N ALA A 40 10.82 -12.74 25.03
CA ALA A 40 11.12 -13.64 26.14
C ALA A 40 10.52 -15.03 25.92
N ASP A 41 9.27 -15.11 25.47
CA ASP A 41 8.58 -16.36 25.19
C ASP A 41 9.21 -17.13 24.02
N VAL A 42 9.61 -16.44 22.94
CA VAL A 42 10.38 -17.06 21.84
C VAL A 42 11.69 -17.66 22.34
N LEU A 43 12.43 -16.95 23.19
CA LEU A 43 13.68 -17.42 23.76
C LEU A 43 13.47 -18.61 24.71
N ARG A 44 12.42 -18.58 25.54
CA ARG A 44 12.03 -19.71 26.41
C ARG A 44 11.65 -20.95 25.62
N ALA A 45 10.88 -20.77 24.55
CA ALA A 45 10.53 -21.87 23.64
C ALA A 45 11.77 -22.49 22.98
N ALA A 46 12.83 -21.71 22.77
CA ALA A 46 14.13 -22.17 22.30
C ALA A 46 15.04 -22.75 23.41
N GLY A 47 14.53 -22.89 24.65
CA GLY A 47 15.25 -23.49 25.78
C GLY A 47 16.17 -22.52 26.54
N ARG A 48 16.05 -21.20 26.32
CA ARG A 48 16.79 -20.19 27.09
C ARG A 48 16.02 -19.82 28.35
N GLU A 49 16.71 -19.74 29.48
CA GLU A 49 16.12 -19.17 30.70
C GLU A 49 16.05 -17.65 30.59
N VAL A 50 14.84 -17.09 30.76
CA VAL A 50 14.58 -15.64 30.78
C VAL A 50 13.71 -15.32 31.98
N ALA A 51 14.20 -14.49 32.91
CA ALA A 51 13.45 -14.04 34.08
C ALA A 51 12.56 -12.84 33.75
N ASP A 52 11.31 -12.81 34.21
CA ASP A 52 10.47 -11.63 34.09
C ASP A 52 10.84 -10.58 35.15
N VAL A 53 10.84 -9.32 34.75
CA VAL A 53 11.12 -8.17 35.62
C VAL A 53 9.95 -7.20 35.51
N LEU A 54 9.51 -6.67 36.65
CA LEU A 54 8.31 -5.85 36.72
C LEU A 54 8.47 -4.51 36.00
N ASP A 55 9.61 -3.85 36.24
CA ASP A 55 9.87 -2.48 35.78
C ASP A 55 11.37 -2.18 35.65
N ALA A 56 11.67 -0.99 35.16
CA ALA A 56 13.03 -0.51 34.93
C ALA A 56 13.88 -0.41 36.21
N ASP A 57 13.28 -0.10 37.36
CA ASP A 57 13.98 0.03 38.63
C ASP A 57 14.41 -1.36 39.16
N ALA A 58 13.50 -2.33 39.07
CA ALA A 58 13.80 -3.72 39.36
C ALA A 58 14.88 -4.28 38.42
N ALA A 59 14.86 -3.89 37.14
CA ALA A 59 15.88 -4.27 36.17
C ALA A 59 17.25 -3.66 36.49
N ALA A 60 17.28 -2.39 36.90
CA ALA A 60 18.51 -1.68 37.29
C ALA A 60 19.14 -2.26 38.57
N ALA A 61 18.31 -2.82 39.46
CA ALA A 61 18.76 -3.45 40.70
C ALA A 61 19.31 -4.88 40.53
N LEU A 62 19.24 -5.47 39.33
CA LEU A 62 19.70 -6.84 39.10
C LEU A 62 21.22 -6.97 39.31
N PRO A 63 21.67 -7.99 40.08
CA PRO A 63 23.09 -8.19 40.33
C PRO A 63 23.80 -8.82 39.13
N GLY A 64 24.97 -8.29 38.78
CA GLY A 64 25.87 -8.89 37.78
C GLY A 64 25.67 -8.39 36.34
N ALA A 65 26.19 -9.15 35.38
CA ALA A 65 26.14 -8.83 33.95
C ALA A 65 24.91 -9.47 33.29
N VAL A 66 23.72 -8.97 33.61
CA VAL A 66 22.45 -9.44 33.05
C VAL A 66 22.15 -8.72 31.72
N ALA A 67 21.60 -9.42 30.74
CA ALA A 67 21.01 -8.79 29.55
C ALA A 67 19.50 -8.63 29.79
N VAL A 68 19.05 -7.37 29.80
CA VAL A 68 17.64 -7.01 29.97
C VAL A 68 17.05 -6.71 28.60
N LEU A 69 16.10 -7.54 28.17
CA LEU A 69 15.30 -7.30 26.99
C LEU A 69 14.27 -6.21 27.32
N ALA A 70 14.19 -5.18 26.47
CA ALA A 70 13.30 -4.04 26.67
C ALA A 70 12.50 -3.79 25.38
N GLY A 71 11.19 -3.56 25.53
CA GLY A 71 10.32 -3.14 24.44
C GLY A 71 10.45 -1.64 24.12
N PRO A 72 9.69 -1.14 23.13
CA PRO A 72 9.66 0.26 22.77
C PRO A 72 9.31 1.17 23.95
N GLY A 73 10.13 2.19 24.19
CA GLY A 73 9.93 3.16 25.28
C GLY A 73 10.39 2.69 26.66
N GLU A 74 10.80 1.44 26.83
CA GLU A 74 11.37 0.94 28.08
C GLU A 74 12.88 1.23 28.13
N ALA A 75 13.31 1.92 29.19
CA ALA A 75 14.71 2.23 29.43
C ALA A 75 15.09 1.84 30.86
N VAL A 76 16.28 1.25 31.04
CA VAL A 76 16.81 0.91 32.37
C VAL A 76 17.86 1.97 32.77
N PRO A 77 17.61 2.76 33.82
CA PRO A 77 18.52 3.83 34.24
C PRO A 77 19.95 3.34 34.50
N GLY A 78 20.94 4.03 33.92
CA GLY A 78 22.36 3.74 34.15
C GLY A 78 22.90 2.48 33.47
N ALA A 79 22.06 1.75 32.72
CA ALA A 79 22.48 0.59 31.93
C ALA A 79 22.86 1.01 30.50
N PRO A 80 24.01 0.55 29.96
CA PRO A 80 24.33 0.73 28.55
C PRO A 80 23.31 -0.02 27.67
N VAL A 81 22.96 0.61 26.56
CA VAL A 81 22.09 0.02 25.53
C VAL A 81 22.97 -0.61 24.45
N VAL A 82 22.70 -1.86 24.12
CA VAL A 82 23.18 -2.52 22.90
C VAL A 82 21.98 -2.65 21.99
N GLU A 83 22.02 -1.96 20.86
CA GLU A 83 20.99 -2.05 19.83
C GLU A 83 20.77 -3.52 19.43
N GLY A 84 19.63 -4.07 19.85
CA GLY A 84 19.25 -5.45 19.61
C GLY A 84 18.86 -5.63 18.15
N THR A 85 17.74 -5.02 17.77
CA THR A 85 17.36 -4.71 16.39
C THR A 85 16.44 -3.49 16.41
N PRO A 86 16.77 -2.38 15.73
CA PRO A 86 15.82 -1.29 15.56
C PRO A 86 14.65 -1.78 14.69
N GLU A 87 13.43 -1.39 15.02
CA GLU A 87 12.29 -1.67 14.16
C GLU A 87 12.51 -1.02 12.79
N PRO A 88 12.43 -1.79 11.69
CA PRO A 88 12.60 -1.20 10.37
C PRO A 88 11.43 -0.26 10.06
N PRO A 89 11.67 0.81 9.27
CA PRO A 89 10.57 1.59 8.71
C PRO A 89 9.55 0.67 8.03
N GLY A 90 8.27 0.88 8.33
CA GLY A 90 7.18 0.04 7.84
C GLY A 90 6.77 -1.11 8.78
N ALA A 91 7.47 -1.35 9.90
CA ALA A 91 7.10 -2.40 10.85
C ALA A 91 5.65 -2.28 11.37
N GLY A 92 5.09 -1.07 11.45
CA GLY A 92 3.70 -0.83 11.83
C GLY A 92 2.67 -1.48 10.90
N LEU A 93 3.02 -1.83 9.67
CA LEU A 93 2.13 -2.59 8.77
C LEU A 93 1.80 -3.97 9.35
N LEU A 94 2.70 -4.58 10.12
CA LEU A 94 2.44 -5.86 10.79
C LEU A 94 1.31 -5.76 11.82
N ASP A 95 1.17 -4.59 12.48
CA ASP A 95 0.06 -4.35 13.41
C ASP A 95 -1.26 -4.28 12.65
N VAL A 96 -1.30 -3.62 11.49
CA VAL A 96 -2.51 -3.51 10.66
C VAL A 96 -2.98 -4.91 10.22
N VAL A 97 -2.05 -5.77 9.79
CA VAL A 97 -2.34 -7.16 9.43
C VAL A 97 -2.89 -7.93 10.64
N THR A 98 -2.26 -7.79 11.80
CA THR A 98 -2.66 -8.47 13.05
C THR A 98 -4.04 -8.00 13.53
N VAL A 99 -4.29 -6.69 13.51
CA VAL A 99 -5.58 -6.09 13.90
C VAL A 99 -6.67 -6.56 12.95
N MET A 100 -6.43 -6.50 11.63
CA MET A 100 -7.41 -6.96 10.64
C MET A 100 -7.73 -8.46 10.80
N ASP A 101 -6.71 -9.29 11.05
CA ASP A 101 -6.95 -10.71 11.32
C ASP A 101 -7.81 -10.92 12.57
N ARG A 102 -7.57 -10.17 13.63
CA ARG A 102 -8.39 -10.22 14.85
C ARG A 102 -9.82 -9.75 14.62
N LEU A 103 -10.00 -8.67 13.86
CA LEU A 103 -11.32 -8.11 13.54
C LEU A 103 -12.19 -9.12 12.77
N ARG A 104 -11.62 -9.84 11.80
CA ARG A 104 -12.36 -10.80 10.97
C ARG A 104 -12.43 -12.23 11.53
N SER A 105 -11.57 -12.58 12.47
CA SER A 105 -11.57 -13.92 13.10
C SER A 105 -12.71 -14.12 14.11
N PRO A 106 -13.06 -15.36 14.47
CA PRO A 106 -14.07 -15.63 15.49
C PRO A 106 -13.81 -14.89 16.81
N GLY A 107 -14.86 -14.23 17.34
CA GLY A 107 -14.77 -13.35 18.50
C GLY A 107 -14.24 -11.93 18.19
N GLY A 108 -14.05 -11.60 16.91
CA GLY A 108 -13.83 -10.26 16.40
C GLY A 108 -15.13 -9.48 16.14
N CYS A 109 -15.09 -8.53 15.21
CA CYS A 109 -16.19 -7.66 14.85
C CYS A 109 -17.13 -8.37 13.85
N PRO A 110 -18.44 -8.50 14.15
CA PRO A 110 -19.39 -9.15 13.23
C PRO A 110 -19.52 -8.44 11.88
N TRP A 111 -19.50 -7.11 11.88
CA TRP A 111 -19.58 -6.33 10.64
C TRP A 111 -18.37 -6.60 9.75
N ASP A 112 -17.17 -6.62 10.34
CA ASP A 112 -15.95 -6.90 9.59
C ASP A 112 -15.98 -8.30 9.00
N ALA A 113 -16.39 -9.32 9.77
CA ALA A 113 -16.48 -10.70 9.31
C ALA A 113 -17.45 -10.90 8.12
N GLU A 114 -18.55 -10.16 8.07
CA GLU A 114 -19.56 -10.24 7.00
C GLU A 114 -19.13 -9.57 5.68
N GLN A 115 -18.09 -8.73 5.69
CA GLN A 115 -17.67 -8.01 4.49
C GLN A 115 -17.09 -8.94 3.42
N THR A 116 -17.35 -8.56 2.16
CA THR A 116 -16.86 -9.23 0.95
C THR A 116 -16.24 -8.22 0.00
N HIS A 117 -15.50 -8.66 -1.03
CA HIS A 117 -15.00 -7.74 -2.07
C HIS A 117 -16.12 -6.87 -2.67
N SER A 118 -17.33 -7.43 -2.83
CA SER A 118 -18.46 -6.73 -3.43
C SER A 118 -19.06 -5.66 -2.52
N SER A 119 -19.08 -5.87 -1.20
CA SER A 119 -19.57 -4.85 -0.25
C SER A 119 -18.55 -3.75 -0.03
N LEU A 120 -17.25 -4.08 -0.10
CA LEU A 120 -16.14 -3.13 0.13
C LEU A 120 -15.81 -2.23 -1.07
N ARG A 121 -16.21 -2.59 -2.29
CA ARG A 121 -15.84 -1.83 -3.50
C ARG A 121 -16.24 -0.34 -3.49
N GLY A 122 -17.31 0.00 -2.76
CA GLY A 122 -17.79 1.38 -2.62
C GLY A 122 -16.84 2.18 -1.73
N TYR A 123 -16.58 1.65 -0.54
CA TYR A 123 -15.62 2.21 0.41
C TYR A 123 -14.25 2.43 -0.23
N LEU A 124 -13.70 1.46 -0.96
CA LEU A 124 -12.43 1.66 -1.69
C LEU A 124 -12.41 2.87 -2.62
N LEU A 125 -13.54 3.19 -3.28
CA LEU A 125 -13.61 4.37 -4.14
C LEU A 125 -13.77 5.66 -3.32
N GLU A 126 -14.55 5.60 -2.24
CA GLU A 126 -14.74 6.69 -1.28
C GLU A 126 -13.41 7.11 -0.66
N GLU A 127 -12.66 6.18 -0.03
CA GLU A 127 -11.36 6.49 0.58
C GLU A 127 -10.34 7.04 -0.44
N ALA A 128 -10.41 6.58 -1.70
CA ALA A 128 -9.52 7.07 -2.75
C ALA A 128 -9.86 8.51 -3.18
N HIS A 129 -11.14 8.89 -3.09
CA HIS A 129 -11.59 10.26 -3.32
C HIS A 129 -11.26 11.17 -2.15
N GLU A 130 -11.47 10.72 -0.91
CA GLU A 130 -11.10 11.48 0.29
C GLU A 130 -9.59 11.71 0.36
N ALA A 131 -8.78 10.69 0.05
CA ALA A 131 -7.32 10.85 -0.08
C ALA A 131 -6.93 11.82 -1.20
N TYR A 132 -7.67 11.85 -2.32
CA TYR A 132 -7.43 12.83 -3.38
C TYR A 132 -7.75 14.25 -2.93
N ASP A 133 -8.88 14.45 -2.24
CA ASP A 133 -9.29 15.77 -1.73
C ASP A 133 -8.28 16.28 -0.69
N ALA A 134 -7.83 15.43 0.23
CA ALA A 134 -6.79 15.77 1.20
C ALA A 134 -5.46 16.20 0.53
N ILE A 135 -5.09 15.56 -0.60
CA ILE A 135 -3.92 15.96 -1.40
C ILE A 135 -4.13 17.31 -2.07
N VAL A 136 -5.33 17.56 -2.62
CA VAL A 136 -5.68 18.83 -3.27
C VAL A 136 -5.64 19.99 -2.26
N ASP A 137 -6.10 19.74 -1.04
CA ASP A 137 -6.14 20.75 0.03
C ASP A 137 -4.77 20.97 0.72
N ASP A 138 -3.75 20.20 0.35
CA ASP A 138 -2.40 20.23 0.95
C ASP A 138 -2.43 20.06 2.49
N ASP A 139 -3.36 19.22 3.00
CA ASP A 139 -3.51 18.95 4.44
C ASP A 139 -2.77 17.66 4.84
N PRO A 140 -1.57 17.74 5.44
CA PRO A 140 -0.79 16.55 5.79
C PRO A 140 -1.42 15.70 6.90
N VAL A 141 -2.31 16.26 7.72
CA VAL A 141 -3.01 15.50 8.77
C VAL A 141 -4.09 14.65 8.14
N ALA A 142 -4.95 15.27 7.32
CA ALA A 142 -5.97 14.54 6.55
C ALA A 142 -5.32 13.53 5.61
N MET A 143 -4.26 13.90 4.88
CA MET A 143 -3.56 12.96 4.00
C MET A 143 -3.09 11.69 4.75
N ARG A 144 -2.65 11.81 6.01
CA ARG A 144 -2.21 10.63 6.78
C ARG A 144 -3.38 9.73 7.16
N GLU A 145 -4.53 10.30 7.49
CA GLU A 145 -5.76 9.59 7.81
C GLU A 145 -6.27 8.85 6.57
N GLU A 146 -6.51 9.57 5.48
CA GLU A 146 -7.11 9.03 4.26
C GLU A 146 -6.19 8.01 3.54
N LEU A 147 -4.87 8.24 3.53
CA LEU A 147 -3.94 7.21 3.03
C LEU A 147 -3.93 5.96 3.92
N GLY A 148 -4.22 6.12 5.21
CA GLY A 148 -4.46 5.03 6.14
C GLY A 148 -5.72 4.24 5.80
N ASP A 149 -6.80 4.90 5.42
CA ASP A 149 -8.06 4.26 5.03
C ASP A 149 -7.98 3.58 3.66
N VAL A 150 -7.24 4.15 2.71
CA VAL A 150 -6.88 3.43 1.48
C VAL A 150 -6.07 2.17 1.79
N LEU A 151 -5.10 2.25 2.71
CA LEU A 151 -4.34 1.07 3.17
C LEU A 151 -5.24 0.05 3.88
N LEU A 152 -6.19 0.49 4.70
CA LEU A 152 -7.20 -0.35 5.33
C LEU A 152 -7.91 -1.18 4.27
N GLN A 153 -8.41 -0.56 3.20
CA GLN A 153 -9.11 -1.27 2.12
C GLN A 153 -8.23 -2.32 1.42
N VAL A 154 -6.94 -2.04 1.22
CA VAL A 154 -5.98 -3.01 0.67
C VAL A 154 -5.83 -4.22 1.59
N VAL A 155 -5.58 -4.00 2.88
CA VAL A 155 -5.39 -5.08 3.87
C VAL A 155 -6.69 -5.86 4.07
N PHE A 156 -7.84 -5.19 4.05
CA PHE A 156 -9.15 -5.80 4.17
C PHE A 156 -9.42 -6.76 3.01
N HIS A 157 -9.23 -6.30 1.77
CA HIS A 157 -9.40 -7.15 0.59
C HIS A 157 -8.42 -8.34 0.57
N ALA A 158 -7.17 -8.13 1.00
CA ALA A 158 -6.20 -9.21 1.14
C ALA A 158 -6.64 -10.24 2.19
N ARG A 159 -7.17 -9.80 3.33
CA ARG A 159 -7.68 -10.71 4.38
C ARG A 159 -8.91 -11.50 3.94
N VAL A 160 -9.81 -10.89 3.17
CA VAL A 160 -10.96 -11.58 2.53
C VAL A 160 -10.47 -12.62 1.52
N ALA A 161 -9.45 -12.29 0.72
CA ALA A 161 -8.87 -13.23 -0.25
C ALA A 161 -8.16 -14.41 0.43
N ALA A 162 -7.53 -14.20 1.58
CA ALA A 162 -6.87 -15.25 2.34
C ALA A 162 -7.83 -16.35 2.86
N GLU A 163 -9.13 -16.03 2.94
CA GLU A 163 -10.23 -16.94 3.32
C GLU A 163 -10.82 -17.71 2.13
N ALA A 164 -10.48 -17.31 0.91
CA ALA A 164 -11.02 -17.92 -0.30
C ALA A 164 -10.49 -19.35 -0.51
N GLY A 165 -11.17 -20.11 -1.36
CA GLY A 165 -10.68 -21.41 -1.81
C GLY A 165 -9.34 -21.28 -2.57
N PRO A 166 -8.56 -22.37 -2.69
CA PRO A 166 -7.17 -22.35 -3.16
C PRO A 166 -6.94 -21.59 -4.48
N ASP A 167 -7.84 -21.70 -5.45
CA ASP A 167 -7.68 -21.07 -6.78
C ASP A 167 -7.84 -19.54 -6.78
N ARG A 168 -8.34 -18.96 -5.68
CA ARG A 168 -8.63 -17.53 -5.55
C ARG A 168 -7.92 -16.92 -4.34
N ARG A 169 -7.14 -17.72 -3.63
CA ARG A 169 -6.49 -17.34 -2.38
C ARG A 169 -5.23 -16.56 -2.68
N PHE A 170 -5.12 -15.40 -2.05
CA PHE A 170 -3.88 -14.63 -1.90
C PHE A 170 -3.99 -13.86 -0.59
N ASP A 171 -2.87 -13.37 -0.07
CA ASP A 171 -2.84 -12.54 1.13
C ASP A 171 -2.09 -11.22 0.90
N VAL A 172 -1.83 -10.49 1.99
CA VAL A 172 -1.20 -9.18 1.93
C VAL A 172 0.26 -9.26 1.49
N ASP A 173 0.94 -10.38 1.79
CA ASP A 173 2.32 -10.61 1.40
C ASP A 173 2.42 -10.93 -0.09
N ASP A 174 1.46 -11.66 -0.64
CA ASP A 174 1.33 -11.85 -2.10
C ASP A 174 1.14 -10.50 -2.81
N VAL A 175 0.25 -9.64 -2.31
CA VAL A 175 0.00 -8.30 -2.87
C VAL A 175 1.27 -7.44 -2.84
N ALA A 176 1.98 -7.42 -1.70
CA ALA A 176 3.21 -6.67 -1.54
C ALA A 176 4.33 -7.23 -2.43
N GLY A 177 4.49 -8.55 -2.48
CA GLY A 177 5.47 -9.25 -3.30
C GLY A 177 5.31 -8.95 -4.79
N GLU A 178 4.09 -9.12 -5.31
CA GLU A 178 3.80 -8.80 -6.72
C GLU A 178 4.03 -7.31 -7.05
N LEU A 179 3.73 -6.41 -6.10
CA LEU A 179 4.02 -4.98 -6.25
C LEU A 179 5.53 -4.74 -6.32
N VAL A 180 6.30 -5.31 -5.40
CA VAL A 180 7.77 -5.16 -5.34
C VAL A 180 8.40 -5.71 -6.61
N GLU A 181 8.09 -6.94 -7.02
CA GLU A 181 8.62 -7.54 -8.25
C GLU A 181 8.33 -6.68 -9.48
N LYS A 182 7.09 -6.18 -9.59
CA LYS A 182 6.68 -5.28 -10.68
C LYS A 182 7.45 -3.97 -10.66
N LEU A 183 7.66 -3.37 -9.48
CA LEU A 183 8.41 -2.11 -9.36
C LEU A 183 9.88 -2.33 -9.70
N VAL A 184 10.53 -3.37 -9.16
CA VAL A 184 11.93 -3.71 -9.48
C VAL A 184 12.10 -3.95 -10.99
N ARG A 185 11.24 -4.78 -11.58
CA ARG A 185 11.29 -5.10 -13.02
C ARG A 185 11.10 -3.89 -13.92
N ARG A 186 10.26 -2.93 -13.52
CA ARG A 186 9.99 -1.70 -14.30
C ARG A 186 11.00 -0.58 -14.06
N HIS A 187 11.92 -0.73 -13.11
CA HIS A 187 12.98 0.23 -12.86
C HIS A 187 14.37 -0.39 -13.01
N PRO A 188 14.72 -0.93 -14.19
CA PRO A 188 16.05 -1.50 -14.40
C PRO A 188 17.16 -0.43 -14.38
N HIS A 189 16.82 0.85 -14.44
CA HIS A 189 17.75 1.98 -14.26
C HIS A 189 18.06 2.27 -12.78
N VAL A 190 17.25 1.76 -11.84
CA VAL A 190 17.47 1.86 -10.39
C VAL A 190 18.03 0.54 -9.83
N PHE A 191 17.45 -0.59 -10.23
CA PHE A 191 17.72 -1.90 -9.63
C PHE A 191 18.49 -2.86 -10.55
N GLY A 192 18.90 -2.43 -11.74
CA GLY A 192 19.66 -3.24 -12.69
C GLY A 192 20.71 -2.41 -13.43
N ASP A 193 21.12 -2.90 -14.60
CA ASP A 193 22.27 -2.35 -15.34
C ASP A 193 21.88 -1.38 -16.48
N ALA A 194 20.63 -0.91 -16.54
CA ALA A 194 20.14 -0.11 -17.68
C ALA A 194 20.71 1.33 -17.75
N GLY A 195 21.59 1.70 -16.82
CA GLY A 195 22.24 3.00 -16.71
C GLY A 195 21.27 4.13 -16.30
N PRO A 196 21.80 5.32 -15.94
CA PRO A 196 20.98 6.49 -15.65
C PRO A 196 20.14 6.89 -16.86
N ARG A 197 18.89 7.32 -16.62
CA ARG A 197 18.00 7.85 -17.66
C ARG A 197 17.43 9.19 -17.21
N ASP A 198 17.15 10.06 -18.18
CA ASP A 198 16.31 11.24 -17.94
C ASP A 198 14.83 10.84 -17.85
N VAL A 199 13.96 11.78 -17.47
CA VAL A 199 12.52 11.52 -17.28
C VAL A 199 11.89 10.92 -18.54
N ALA A 200 12.20 11.48 -19.71
CA ALA A 200 11.69 10.99 -20.99
C ALA A 200 12.14 9.54 -21.28
N GLY A 201 13.40 9.21 -21.01
CA GLY A 201 13.95 7.87 -21.16
C GLY A 201 13.41 6.86 -20.15
N VAL A 202 13.07 7.29 -18.93
CA VAL A 202 12.37 6.47 -17.93
C VAL A 202 10.95 6.16 -18.40
N GLU A 203 10.20 7.18 -18.83
CA GLU A 203 8.83 7.01 -19.33
C GLU A 203 8.77 6.08 -20.55
N ALA A 204 9.67 6.27 -21.53
CA ALA A 204 9.74 5.41 -22.70
C ALA A 204 10.04 3.95 -22.32
N GLY A 205 11.03 3.72 -21.45
CA GLY A 205 11.37 2.37 -20.97
C GLY A 205 10.23 1.70 -20.20
N TRP A 206 9.51 2.46 -19.37
CA TRP A 206 8.32 1.97 -18.68
C TRP A 206 7.24 1.50 -19.64
N GLU A 207 6.98 2.26 -20.70
CA GLU A 207 5.97 1.90 -21.69
C GLU A 207 6.38 0.68 -22.53
N GLU A 208 7.66 0.55 -22.88
CA GLU A 208 8.21 -0.65 -23.54
C GLU A 208 8.03 -1.90 -22.69
N ILE A 209 8.40 -1.84 -21.41
CA ILE A 209 8.25 -2.95 -20.47
C ILE A 209 6.76 -3.30 -20.29
N LYS A 210 5.88 -2.31 -20.11
CA LYS A 210 4.43 -2.55 -20.02
C LYS A 210 3.86 -3.21 -21.29
N LYS A 211 4.34 -2.80 -22.46
CA LYS A 211 3.91 -3.36 -23.76
C LYS A 211 4.33 -4.82 -23.87
N ALA A 212 5.56 -5.15 -23.51
CA ALA A 212 6.07 -6.51 -23.50
C ALA A 212 5.31 -7.42 -22.52
N GLU A 213 4.99 -6.93 -21.31
CA GLU A 213 4.31 -7.70 -20.26
C GLU A 213 2.83 -7.97 -20.58
N LYS A 214 2.09 -6.95 -21.02
CA LYS A 214 0.63 -7.03 -21.07
C LYS A 214 0.09 -7.53 -22.41
N GLN A 215 0.91 -7.57 -23.46
CA GLN A 215 0.54 -8.00 -24.83
C GLN A 215 -0.89 -7.58 -25.20
N ARG A 216 -1.23 -6.31 -24.90
CA ARG A 216 -2.60 -5.83 -25.00
C ARG A 216 -3.05 -5.89 -26.44
N ARG A 217 -4.23 -6.46 -26.66
CA ARG A 217 -4.83 -6.53 -27.99
C ARG A 217 -5.57 -5.25 -28.33
N SER A 218 -6.13 -4.57 -27.33
CA SER A 218 -6.85 -3.30 -27.48
C SER A 218 -6.35 -2.21 -26.51
N PRO A 219 -6.37 -0.93 -26.92
CA PRO A 219 -6.10 0.21 -26.03
C PRO A 219 -7.01 0.26 -24.78
N THR A 220 -8.20 -0.37 -24.84
CA THR A 220 -9.16 -0.43 -23.73
C THR A 220 -8.74 -1.41 -22.63
N GLU A 221 -7.87 -2.39 -22.92
CA GLU A 221 -7.52 -3.46 -21.97
C GLU A 221 -6.78 -2.92 -20.74
N GLY A 222 -7.34 -3.19 -19.56
CA GLY A 222 -6.81 -2.70 -18.28
C GLY A 222 -6.93 -1.18 -18.09
N VAL A 223 -7.98 -0.56 -18.63
CA VAL A 223 -8.51 0.74 -18.19
C VAL A 223 -9.76 0.48 -17.35
N SER A 224 -9.82 0.98 -16.12
CA SER A 224 -11.03 0.81 -15.31
C SER A 224 -12.17 1.63 -15.87
N ARG A 225 -13.30 0.95 -16.15
CA ARG A 225 -14.54 1.55 -16.67
C ARG A 225 -15.38 2.22 -15.58
N SER A 226 -15.09 1.97 -14.30
CA SER A 226 -15.82 2.54 -13.16
C SER A 226 -15.36 3.94 -12.76
N GLN A 227 -14.21 4.41 -13.27
CA GLN A 227 -13.73 5.77 -13.05
C GLN A 227 -14.71 6.80 -13.62
N PRO A 228 -14.66 8.08 -13.17
CA PRO A 228 -15.38 9.17 -13.81
C PRO A 228 -15.13 9.20 -15.32
N ALA A 229 -16.15 9.54 -16.11
CA ALA A 229 -16.14 9.41 -17.56
C ALA A 229 -15.06 10.30 -18.20
N THR A 230 -14.76 11.45 -17.60
CA THR A 230 -13.65 12.34 -17.99
C THR A 230 -12.30 11.64 -17.86
N ALA A 231 -12.05 10.95 -16.73
CA ALA A 231 -10.82 10.19 -16.50
C ALA A 231 -10.74 8.96 -17.42
N TRP A 232 -11.84 8.22 -17.56
CA TRP A 232 -11.92 7.07 -18.46
C TRP A 232 -11.65 7.47 -19.92
N GLY A 233 -12.31 8.52 -20.41
CA GLY A 233 -12.12 9.06 -21.75
C GLY A 233 -10.70 9.54 -21.99
N THR A 234 -10.14 10.30 -21.04
CA THR A 234 -8.73 10.77 -21.11
C THR A 234 -7.76 9.61 -21.22
N ALA A 235 -7.95 8.54 -20.43
CA ALA A 235 -7.12 7.35 -20.49
C ALA A 235 -7.21 6.64 -21.85
N LEU A 236 -8.42 6.50 -22.41
CA LEU A 236 -8.62 5.88 -23.72
C LEU A 236 -8.02 6.72 -24.86
N VAL A 237 -8.25 8.03 -24.88
CA VAL A 237 -7.69 8.93 -25.90
C VAL A 237 -6.16 8.89 -25.89
N ARG A 238 -5.55 9.00 -24.70
CA ARG A 238 -4.08 8.93 -24.57
C ARG A 238 -3.53 7.58 -25.03
N ARG A 239 -4.18 6.47 -24.67
CA ARG A 239 -3.71 5.13 -25.08
C ARG A 239 -3.91 4.86 -26.57
N ALA A 240 -5.04 5.28 -27.13
CA ALA A 240 -5.32 5.17 -28.55
C ALA A 240 -4.29 5.94 -29.38
N ALA A 241 -4.04 7.22 -29.04
CA ALA A 241 -3.04 8.04 -29.69
C ALA A 241 -1.65 7.37 -29.67
N ARG A 242 -1.22 6.89 -28.49
CA ARG A 242 0.07 6.17 -28.33
C ARG A 242 0.16 4.89 -29.18
N ALA A 243 -0.95 4.18 -29.34
CA ALA A 243 -0.99 2.93 -30.10
C ALA A 243 -1.30 3.14 -31.60
N GLY A 244 -1.40 4.40 -32.07
CA GLY A 244 -1.74 4.72 -33.46
C GLY A 244 -3.16 4.33 -33.84
N PHE A 245 -4.08 4.33 -32.87
CA PHE A 245 -5.51 4.18 -33.11
C PHE A 245 -6.16 5.55 -33.34
N PRO A 246 -7.28 5.62 -34.08
CA PRO A 246 -8.04 6.85 -34.24
C PRO A 246 -8.45 7.42 -32.88
N THR A 247 -8.35 8.75 -32.73
CA THR A 247 -8.87 9.48 -31.58
C THR A 247 -10.01 10.40 -32.02
N PRO A 248 -10.96 10.75 -31.12
CA PRO A 248 -11.97 11.75 -31.42
C PRO A 248 -11.32 13.07 -31.81
N GLU A 249 -11.95 13.81 -32.73
CA GLU A 249 -11.49 15.15 -33.10
C GLU A 249 -11.53 16.08 -31.87
N PRO A 250 -10.44 16.81 -31.59
CA PRO A 250 -10.42 17.76 -30.47
C PRO A 250 -11.45 18.88 -30.66
N ALA A 251 -12.21 19.18 -29.61
CA ALA A 251 -13.10 20.32 -29.60
C ALA A 251 -12.31 21.64 -29.51
N GLU A 252 -12.83 22.71 -30.11
CA GLU A 252 -12.35 24.07 -29.85
C GLU A 252 -12.75 24.49 -28.43
N LEU A 253 -11.78 24.63 -27.54
CA LEU A 253 -12.06 24.91 -26.13
C LEU A 253 -12.38 26.39 -25.87
N GLY A 254 -11.82 27.30 -26.68
CA GLY A 254 -11.97 28.75 -26.49
C GLY A 254 -11.50 29.27 -25.11
N SER A 255 -10.84 28.43 -24.32
CA SER A 255 -10.21 28.76 -23.03
C SER A 255 -8.70 28.87 -23.22
N SER A 256 -8.11 29.78 -22.46
CA SER A 256 -6.67 30.08 -22.46
C SER A 256 -5.97 29.58 -21.18
N SER A 257 -6.73 29.15 -20.17
CA SER A 257 -6.21 28.58 -18.93
C SER A 257 -7.03 27.38 -18.42
N PRO A 258 -6.48 26.55 -17.51
CA PRO A 258 -7.21 25.48 -16.84
C PRO A 258 -8.43 25.96 -16.05
N GLU A 259 -8.35 27.15 -15.43
CA GLU A 259 -9.44 27.75 -14.66
C GLU A 259 -10.62 28.10 -15.59
N GLU A 260 -10.34 28.76 -16.73
CA GLU A 260 -11.35 29.06 -17.75
C GLU A 260 -11.97 27.78 -18.34
N LEU A 261 -11.18 26.72 -18.52
CA LEU A 261 -11.70 25.42 -18.94
C LEU A 261 -12.65 24.84 -17.87
N GLY A 262 -12.28 24.92 -16.60
CA GLY A 262 -13.11 24.48 -15.48
C GLY A 262 -14.46 25.19 -15.44
N GLU A 263 -14.47 26.52 -15.59
CA GLU A 263 -15.71 27.32 -15.66
C GLU A 263 -16.59 26.91 -16.84
N ARG A 264 -16.00 26.65 -18.01
CA ARG A 264 -16.75 26.18 -19.19
C ARG A 264 -17.34 24.78 -18.99
N LEU A 265 -16.59 23.85 -18.40
CA LEU A 265 -17.09 22.51 -18.09
C LEU A 265 -18.23 22.57 -17.09
N LEU A 266 -18.13 23.42 -16.06
CA LEU A 266 -19.22 23.66 -15.11
C LEU A 266 -20.46 24.26 -15.80
N ALA A 267 -20.27 25.19 -16.75
CA ALA A 267 -21.37 25.74 -17.53
C ALA A 267 -22.06 24.67 -18.41
N VAL A 268 -21.32 23.69 -18.94
CA VAL A 268 -21.90 22.53 -19.65
C VAL A 268 -22.75 21.68 -18.71
N VAL A 269 -22.26 21.40 -17.49
CA VAL A 269 -23.02 20.68 -16.46
C VAL A 269 -24.33 21.41 -16.13
N ALA A 270 -24.27 22.74 -15.90
CA ALA A 270 -25.45 23.55 -15.63
C ALA A 270 -26.45 23.54 -16.81
N ALA A 271 -25.96 23.61 -18.05
CA ALA A 271 -26.80 23.58 -19.24
C ALA A 271 -27.47 22.21 -19.46
N ALA A 272 -26.78 21.11 -19.14
CA ALA A 272 -27.32 19.76 -19.16
C ALA A 272 -28.42 19.59 -18.09
N ALA A 273 -28.14 20.02 -16.85
CA ALA A 273 -29.10 19.94 -15.75
C ALA A 273 -30.40 20.70 -16.05
N GLN A 274 -30.33 21.90 -16.63
CA GLN A 274 -31.51 22.67 -17.07
C GLN A 274 -32.37 21.94 -18.11
N ARG A 275 -31.80 20.97 -18.82
CA ARG A 275 -32.48 20.14 -19.84
C ARG A 275 -32.90 18.77 -19.30
N GLY A 276 -32.66 18.49 -18.02
CA GLY A 276 -32.89 17.18 -17.42
C GLY A 276 -31.92 16.11 -17.91
N TRP A 277 -30.73 16.50 -18.38
CA TRP A 277 -29.68 15.58 -18.80
C TRP A 277 -28.63 15.46 -17.71
N ASP A 278 -28.12 14.24 -17.50
CA ASP A 278 -26.96 13.98 -16.67
C ASP A 278 -25.69 14.07 -17.54
N ALA A 279 -24.80 15.00 -17.21
CA ALA A 279 -23.59 15.25 -17.99
C ALA A 279 -22.56 14.12 -17.88
N GLU A 280 -22.46 13.47 -16.72
CA GLU A 280 -21.54 12.36 -16.48
C GLU A 280 -22.00 11.12 -17.25
N ASP A 281 -23.30 10.77 -17.20
CA ASP A 281 -23.86 9.66 -17.97
C ASP A 281 -23.77 9.92 -19.48
N ALA A 282 -24.05 11.14 -19.93
CA ALA A 282 -23.92 11.51 -21.34
C ALA A 282 -22.48 11.33 -21.84
N LEU A 283 -21.47 11.78 -21.06
CA LEU A 283 -20.07 11.57 -21.39
C LEU A 283 -19.70 10.09 -21.31
N ARG A 284 -20.18 9.36 -20.30
CA ARG A 284 -19.93 7.93 -20.12
C ARG A 284 -20.41 7.10 -21.30
N GLU A 285 -21.60 7.38 -21.84
CA GLU A 285 -22.10 6.72 -23.04
C GLU A 285 -21.28 7.06 -24.29
N ALA A 286 -20.80 8.31 -24.42
CA ALA A 286 -19.88 8.69 -25.48
C ALA A 286 -18.54 7.93 -25.40
N VAL A 287 -17.94 7.88 -24.21
CA VAL A 287 -16.68 7.15 -23.95
C VAL A 287 -16.87 5.65 -24.15
N ARG A 288 -18.03 5.08 -23.79
CA ARG A 288 -18.35 3.67 -24.05
C ARG A 288 -18.42 3.35 -25.54
N ARG A 289 -19.08 4.19 -26.34
CA ARG A 289 -19.11 4.03 -27.80
C ARG A 289 -17.71 4.06 -28.39
N TYR A 290 -16.92 5.06 -28.00
CA TYR A 290 -15.52 5.17 -28.43
C TYR A 290 -14.68 3.95 -28.02
N ALA A 291 -14.86 3.43 -26.81
CA ALA A 291 -14.21 2.19 -26.38
C ALA A 291 -14.56 0.99 -27.29
N GLY A 292 -15.84 0.87 -27.67
CA GLY A 292 -16.30 -0.17 -28.61
C GLY A 292 -15.70 -0.01 -30.01
N GLU A 293 -15.54 1.21 -30.50
CA GLU A 293 -14.87 1.51 -31.78
C GLU A 293 -13.39 1.11 -31.74
N LEU A 294 -12.70 1.40 -30.64
CA LEU A 294 -11.31 0.96 -30.41
C LEU A 294 -11.19 -0.56 -30.39
N ASP A 295 -12.10 -1.26 -29.70
CA ASP A 295 -12.11 -2.72 -29.64
C ASP A 295 -12.37 -3.35 -31.02
N ALA A 296 -13.29 -2.79 -31.80
CA ALA A 296 -13.59 -3.24 -33.16
C ALA A 296 -12.39 -3.01 -34.12
N GLU A 297 -11.74 -1.84 -34.02
CA GLU A 297 -10.53 -1.55 -34.79
C GLU A 297 -9.37 -2.46 -34.41
N ALA A 298 -9.20 -2.73 -33.11
CA ALA A 298 -8.17 -3.63 -32.61
C ALA A 298 -8.37 -5.05 -33.14
N TYR A 299 -9.62 -5.50 -33.16
CA TYR A 299 -9.97 -6.78 -33.75
C TYR A 299 -9.63 -6.84 -35.24
N ARG A 300 -9.99 -5.81 -36.03
CA ARG A 300 -9.63 -5.73 -37.46
C ARG A 300 -8.12 -5.85 -37.69
N ARG A 301 -7.31 -5.07 -36.96
CA ARG A 301 -5.84 -5.12 -37.05
C ARG A 301 -5.22 -6.45 -36.63
N SER A 302 -5.95 -7.29 -35.91
CA SER A 302 -5.46 -8.59 -35.44
C SER A 302 -5.72 -9.74 -36.40
N VAL A 303 -6.64 -9.55 -37.36
CA VAL A 303 -7.02 -10.58 -38.36
C VAL A 303 -6.42 -10.33 -39.75
N ASP A 304 -5.84 -9.15 -39.98
CA ASP A 304 -5.04 -8.77 -41.16
C ASP A 304 -3.55 -9.11 -40.96
#